data_AF-A0A965IET0-F1
#
_entry.id   AF-A0A965IET0-F1
#
_cell.length_a   1.000
_cell.length_b   1.000
_cell.length_c   1.000
_cell.angle_alpha   90.00
_cell.angle_beta   90.00
_cell.angle_gamma   90.00
#
_symmetry.space_group_name_H-M   'P 1'
#
loop_
_entity.id
_entity.type
_entity.pdbx_description
1 polymer ?
#
loop_
_entity_poly.entity_id
_entity_poly.type
_entity_poly.pdbx_seq_one_letter_code
_entity_poly.pdbx_strand_id
1 'polypeptide(L)'
;MSNWMQSRTQEERKAIAAKSVATRQKNIQERKAIELLDLDKRNILKQEIKAFEDRLSKLKRLELVNTTAMTLTNKALLNEQEIVKAANTWSMAIGIYFLIDGNRVVYVGQSVNVYSRISSHQDKVFESFAFIPCEKEMLDKLESLYIHILRPPLNGNHVHGAKHAPISFNKLMEVSL
;
A
#
# COMPACT_ATOMS: atom_id res chain seq x y z
N MET A 1 -31.71 -58.97 65.58
CA MET A 1 -31.48 -58.37 64.25
C MET A 1 -30.57 -59.30 63.46
N SER A 2 -31.09 -60.00 62.45
CA SER A 2 -30.31 -60.91 61.61
C SER A 2 -29.23 -60.11 60.87
N ASN A 3 -27.97 -60.49 61.04
CA ASN A 3 -26.85 -59.84 60.38
C ASN A 3 -26.92 -60.18 58.89
N TRP A 4 -27.42 -59.25 58.07
CA TRP A 4 -27.77 -59.44 56.66
C TRP A 4 -26.62 -59.93 55.77
N MET A 5 -25.37 -59.84 56.23
CA MET A 5 -24.22 -60.45 55.57
C MET A 5 -24.04 -61.93 55.90
N GLN A 6 -24.46 -62.41 57.08
CA GLN A 6 -24.31 -63.79 57.53
C GLN A 6 -25.21 -64.77 56.77
N SER A 7 -26.28 -64.30 56.11
CA SER A 7 -27.21 -65.11 55.31
C SER A 7 -26.81 -65.28 53.83
N ARG A 8 -25.71 -64.68 53.38
CA ARG A 8 -25.25 -64.70 51.97
C ARG A 8 -24.12 -65.67 51.72
N THR A 9 -24.14 -66.32 50.56
CA THR A 9 -23.08 -67.24 50.15
C THR A 9 -21.76 -66.50 49.93
N GLN A 10 -20.64 -67.21 50.00
CA GLN A 10 -19.31 -66.62 49.81
C GLN A 10 -19.15 -66.00 48.41
N GLU A 11 -19.84 -66.53 47.41
CA GLU A 11 -19.91 -66.01 46.05
C GLU A 11 -20.68 -64.68 45.97
N GLU A 12 -21.82 -64.57 46.65
CA GLU A 12 -22.59 -63.32 46.72
C GLU A 12 -21.79 -62.20 47.38
N ARG A 13 -21.03 -62.50 48.44
CA ARG A 13 -20.15 -61.52 49.10
C ARG A 13 -19.02 -61.06 48.17
N LYS A 14 -18.41 -61.98 47.41
CA LYS A 14 -17.40 -61.65 46.39
C LYS A 14 -17.99 -60.78 45.27
N ALA A 15 -19.20 -61.09 44.80
CA ALA A 15 -19.88 -60.33 43.76
C ALA A 15 -20.21 -58.88 44.20
N ILE A 16 -20.64 -58.70 45.45
CA ILE A 16 -20.91 -57.35 46.02
C ILE A 16 -19.62 -56.53 46.14
N ALA A 17 -18.53 -57.15 46.63
CA ALA A 17 -17.23 -56.49 46.70
C ALA A 17 -16.72 -56.09 45.31
N ALA A 18 -16.82 -56.99 44.32
CA ALA A 18 -16.46 -56.72 42.93
C ALA A 18 -17.29 -55.58 42.33
N LYS A 19 -18.62 -55.56 42.57
CA LYS A 19 -19.51 -54.49 42.12
C LYS A 19 -19.14 -53.13 42.74
N SER A 20 -18.84 -53.10 44.04
CA SER A 20 -18.42 -51.87 44.73
C SER A 20 -17.10 -51.32 44.17
N VAL A 21 -16.12 -52.20 43.93
CA VAL A 21 -14.83 -51.84 43.30
C VAL A 21 -15.05 -51.29 41.88
N ALA A 22 -15.89 -51.95 41.08
CA ALA A 22 -16.21 -51.51 39.72
C ALA A 22 -16.93 -50.14 39.70
N THR A 23 -17.90 -49.92 40.60
CA THR A 23 -18.56 -48.61 40.75
C THR A 23 -17.57 -47.51 41.15
N ARG A 24 -16.66 -47.80 42.10
CA ARG A 24 -15.62 -46.85 42.50
C ARG A 24 -14.68 -46.51 41.34
N GLN A 25 -14.25 -47.51 40.57
CA GLN A 25 -13.42 -47.30 39.38
C GLN A 25 -14.13 -46.45 38.33
N LYS A 26 -15.41 -46.74 38.04
CA LYS A 26 -16.21 -45.94 37.10
C LYS A 26 -16.31 -44.47 37.53
N ASN A 27 -16.63 -44.20 38.80
CA ASN A 27 -16.73 -42.83 39.31
C ASN A 27 -15.38 -42.08 39.26
N ILE A 28 -14.26 -42.78 39.48
CA ILE A 28 -12.92 -42.20 39.34
C ILE A 28 -12.64 -41.84 37.87
N GLN A 29 -12.99 -42.71 36.92
CA GLN A 29 -12.80 -42.45 35.49
C GLN A 29 -13.66 -41.27 35.02
N GLU A 30 -14.93 -41.22 35.41
CA GLU A 30 -15.82 -40.10 35.07
C GLU A 30 -15.31 -38.77 35.62
N ARG A 31 -14.84 -38.74 36.88
CA ARG A 31 -14.22 -37.52 37.45
C ARG A 31 -12.98 -37.08 36.70
N LYS A 32 -12.08 -38.02 36.37
CA LYS A 32 -10.88 -37.72 35.58
C LYS A 32 -11.21 -37.22 34.18
N ALA A 33 -12.25 -37.78 33.55
CA ALA A 33 -12.71 -37.32 32.24
C ALA A 33 -13.24 -35.88 32.28
N ILE A 34 -14.03 -35.54 33.29
CA ILE A 34 -14.52 -34.16 33.49
C ILE A 34 -13.35 -33.20 33.74
N GLU A 35 -12.41 -33.58 34.60
CA GLU A 35 -11.23 -32.76 34.90
C GLU A 35 -10.36 -32.54 33.66
N LEU A 36 -10.20 -33.57 32.82
CA LEU A 36 -9.47 -33.47 31.56
C LEU A 36 -10.18 -32.54 30.57
N LEU A 37 -11.51 -32.62 30.48
CA LEU A 37 -12.31 -31.71 29.64
C LEU A 37 -12.23 -30.27 30.12
N ASP A 38 -12.26 -30.04 31.42
CA ASP A 38 -12.11 -28.69 31.98
C ASP A 38 -10.70 -28.14 31.78
N LEU A 39 -9.68 -28.99 31.88
CA LEU A 39 -8.30 -28.61 31.57
C LEU A 39 -8.16 -28.23 30.10
N ASP A 40 -8.75 -29.01 29.20
CA ASP A 40 -8.72 -28.75 27.77
C ASP A 40 -9.41 -27.43 27.41
N LYS A 41 -10.61 -27.19 27.96
CA LYS A 41 -11.30 -25.90 27.84
C LYS A 41 -10.44 -24.73 28.32
N ARG A 42 -9.77 -24.86 29.47
CA ARG A 42 -8.89 -23.81 29.99
C ARG A 42 -7.69 -23.55 29.07
N ASN A 43 -7.13 -24.60 28.46
CA ASN A 43 -6.01 -24.46 27.53
C ASN A 43 -6.44 -23.75 26.24
N ILE A 44 -7.60 -24.10 25.69
CA ILE A 44 -8.19 -23.43 24.52
C ILE A 44 -8.40 -21.94 24.83
N LEU A 45 -9.07 -21.62 25.95
CA LEU A 45 -9.32 -20.23 26.34
C LEU A 45 -8.02 -19.44 26.54
N LYS A 46 -6.97 -20.05 27.10
CA LYS A 46 -5.66 -19.41 27.21
C LYS A 46 -5.04 -19.07 25.86
N GLN A 47 -5.18 -19.97 24.87
CA GLN A 47 -4.70 -19.71 23.51
C GLN A 47 -5.46 -18.57 22.85
N GLU A 48 -6.79 -18.53 23.00
CA GLU A 48 -7.63 -17.46 22.48
C GLU A 48 -7.31 -16.10 23.10
N ILE A 49 -7.16 -16.05 24.43
CA ILE A 49 -6.77 -14.82 25.15
C ILE A 49 -5.45 -14.29 24.61
N LYS A 50 -4.44 -15.16 24.47
CA LYS A 50 -3.14 -14.77 23.91
C LYS A 50 -3.28 -14.21 22.49
N ALA A 51 -4.06 -14.87 21.64
CA ALA A 51 -4.30 -14.40 20.27
C ALA A 51 -4.99 -13.01 20.24
N PHE A 52 -5.91 -12.75 21.17
CA PHE A 52 -6.55 -11.45 21.29
C PHE A 52 -5.61 -10.37 21.83
N GLU A 53 -4.76 -10.69 22.81
CA GLU A 53 -3.74 -9.77 23.33
C GLU A 53 -2.76 -9.36 22.23
N ASP A 54 -2.30 -10.32 21.42
CA ASP A 54 -1.42 -10.07 20.28
C ASP A 54 -2.10 -9.14 19.26
N ARG A 55 -3.39 -9.37 18.97
CA ARG A 55 -4.17 -8.54 18.05
C ARG A 55 -4.37 -7.11 18.59
N LEU A 56 -4.65 -6.97 19.88
CA LEU A 56 -4.84 -5.67 20.53
C LEU A 56 -3.53 -4.87 20.57
N SER A 57 -2.41 -5.53 20.84
CA SER A 57 -1.08 -4.91 20.77
C SER A 57 -0.79 -4.36 19.37
N LYS A 58 -1.09 -5.14 18.32
CA LYS A 58 -0.95 -4.71 16.93
C LYS A 58 -1.83 -3.49 16.61
N LEU A 59 -3.09 -3.47 17.06
CA LEU A 59 -4.00 -2.35 16.82
C LEU A 59 -3.53 -1.06 17.52
N LYS A 60 -3.09 -1.15 18.78
CA LYS A 60 -2.53 0.01 19.51
C LYS A 60 -1.32 0.60 18.81
N ARG A 61 -0.44 -0.24 18.26
CA ARG A 61 0.70 0.22 17.47
C ARG A 61 0.26 0.98 16.22
N LEU A 62 -0.74 0.48 15.50
CA LEU A 62 -1.29 1.15 14.32
C LEU A 62 -1.93 2.50 14.68
N GLU A 63 -2.70 2.55 15.76
CA GLU A 63 -3.29 3.78 16.28
C GLU A 63 -2.22 4.82 16.59
N LEU A 64 -1.19 4.45 17.36
CA LEU A 64 -0.08 5.34 17.71
C LEU A 64 0.62 5.92 16.46
N VAL A 65 0.88 5.09 15.45
CA VAL A 65 1.49 5.52 14.19
C VAL A 65 0.58 6.51 13.46
N ASN A 66 -0.72 6.25 13.39
CA ASN A 66 -1.67 7.15 12.74
C ASN A 66 -1.82 8.49 13.48
N THR A 67 -1.88 8.49 14.81
CA THR A 67 -1.92 9.72 15.61
C THR A 67 -0.65 10.55 15.40
N THR A 68 0.51 9.89 15.31
CA THR A 68 1.78 10.55 15.01
C THR A 68 1.78 11.19 13.62
N ALA A 69 1.31 10.46 12.60
CA ALA A 69 1.21 10.98 11.24
C ALA A 69 0.25 12.17 11.12
N MET A 70 -0.90 12.11 11.82
CA MET A 70 -1.84 13.22 11.91
C MET A 70 -1.20 14.46 12.52
N THR A 71 -0.40 14.29 13.57
CA THR A 71 0.30 15.41 14.22
C THR A 71 1.35 16.05 13.31
N LEU A 72 2.05 15.26 12.50
CA LEU A 72 3.12 15.75 11.61
C LEU A 72 2.61 16.36 10.31
N THR A 73 1.51 15.83 9.76
CA THR A 73 1.08 16.12 8.37
C THR A 73 -0.37 16.61 8.25
N ASN A 74 -1.11 16.67 9.37
CA ASN A 74 -2.57 16.81 9.39
C ASN A 74 -3.32 15.74 8.59
N LYS A 75 -2.68 14.58 8.32
CA LYS A 75 -3.26 13.47 7.56
C LYS A 75 -2.87 12.13 8.20
N ALA A 76 -3.80 11.18 8.16
CA ALA A 76 -3.55 9.80 8.56
C ALA A 76 -2.74 9.09 7.46
N LEU A 77 -2.02 8.01 7.84
CA LEU A 77 -1.38 7.17 6.84
C LEU A 77 -2.44 6.37 6.08
N LEU A 78 -2.27 6.29 4.76
CA LEU A 78 -3.07 5.41 3.93
C LEU A 78 -2.66 3.95 4.17
N ASN A 79 -3.65 3.06 4.20
CA ASN A 79 -3.39 1.63 4.14
C ASN A 79 -3.12 1.18 2.69
N GLU A 80 -2.63 -0.05 2.54
CA GLU A 80 -2.25 -0.60 1.24
C GLU A 80 -3.39 -0.56 0.20
N GLN A 81 -4.63 -0.86 0.61
CA GLN A 81 -5.79 -0.88 -0.30
C GLN A 81 -6.12 0.54 -0.78
N GLU A 82 -6.01 1.53 0.10
CA GLU A 82 -6.19 2.94 -0.24
C GLU A 82 -5.10 3.43 -1.20
N ILE A 83 -3.84 3.03 -0.98
CA ILE A 83 -2.70 3.34 -1.86
C ILE A 83 -2.94 2.75 -3.25
N VAL A 84 -3.31 1.47 -3.33
CA VAL A 84 -3.58 0.77 -4.60
C VAL A 84 -4.75 1.42 -5.33
N LYS A 85 -5.81 1.81 -4.63
CA LYS A 85 -6.97 2.49 -5.22
C LYS A 85 -6.62 3.87 -5.79
N ALA A 86 -5.66 4.57 -5.18
CA ALA A 86 -5.20 5.89 -5.63
C ALA A 86 -4.09 5.82 -6.69
N ALA A 87 -3.63 4.62 -7.07
CA ALA A 87 -2.52 4.47 -8.00
C ALA A 87 -2.91 4.95 -9.40
N ASN A 88 -2.02 5.74 -10.01
CA ASN A 88 -2.10 6.09 -11.42
C ASN A 88 -1.19 5.17 -12.23
N THR A 89 -1.59 4.85 -13.45
CA THR A 89 -0.72 4.10 -14.38
C THR A 89 0.52 4.92 -14.68
N TRP A 90 1.70 4.29 -14.56
CA TRP A 90 2.94 4.93 -14.97
C TRP A 90 3.02 5.02 -16.49
N SER A 91 3.17 6.24 -17.00
CA SER A 91 3.51 6.50 -18.39
C SER A 91 4.64 7.53 -18.45
N MET A 92 5.46 7.43 -19.49
CA MET A 92 6.44 8.47 -19.74
C MET A 92 5.72 9.78 -20.10
N ALA A 93 6.11 10.88 -19.45
CA ALA A 93 5.63 12.21 -19.81
C ALA A 93 6.32 12.66 -21.11
N ILE A 94 5.79 12.21 -22.26
CA ILE A 94 6.26 12.56 -23.60
C ILE A 94 5.55 13.83 -24.05
N GLY A 95 6.30 14.85 -24.48
CA GLY A 95 5.73 16.03 -25.12
C GLY A 95 6.58 17.28 -24.98
N ILE A 96 5.91 18.44 -25.06
CA ILE A 96 6.52 19.76 -25.09
C ILE A 96 6.43 20.40 -23.71
N TYR A 97 7.56 20.87 -23.19
CA TYR A 97 7.63 21.59 -21.92
C TYR A 97 8.03 23.05 -22.12
N PHE A 98 7.57 23.87 -21.19
CA PHE A 98 7.73 25.31 -21.17
C PHE A 98 8.38 25.68 -19.84
N LEU A 99 9.53 26.35 -19.87
CA LEU A 99 10.06 26.99 -18.66
C LEU A 99 9.50 28.41 -18.59
N ILE A 100 9.05 28.79 -17.41
CA ILE A 100 8.28 30.01 -17.16
C ILE A 100 8.98 30.81 -16.06
N ASP A 101 9.19 32.08 -16.34
CA ASP A 101 9.75 33.06 -15.40
C ASP A 101 8.74 34.20 -15.27
N GLY A 102 8.17 34.38 -14.07
CA GLY A 102 7.00 35.23 -13.86
C GLY A 102 5.82 34.85 -14.77
N ASN A 103 5.41 35.76 -15.65
CA ASN A 103 4.29 35.57 -16.59
C ASN A 103 4.74 35.37 -18.04
N ARG A 104 5.96 34.86 -18.27
CA ARG A 104 6.54 34.70 -19.61
C ARG A 104 7.15 33.32 -19.81
N VAL A 105 6.87 32.73 -20.98
CA VAL A 105 7.60 31.55 -21.46
C VAL A 105 9.01 31.97 -21.87
N VAL A 106 10.01 31.49 -21.14
CA VAL A 106 11.42 31.81 -21.37
C VAL A 106 12.14 30.76 -22.20
N TYR A 107 11.66 29.52 -22.20
CA TYR A 107 12.22 28.41 -22.96
C TYR A 107 11.12 27.42 -23.38
N VAL A 108 11.26 26.86 -24.58
CA VAL A 108 10.45 25.74 -25.07
C VAL A 108 11.39 24.59 -25.40
N GLY A 109 11.04 23.39 -24.95
CA GLY A 109 11.77 22.17 -25.29
C GLY A 109 10.87 20.96 -25.43
N GLN A 110 11.42 19.86 -25.94
CA GLN A 110 10.73 18.57 -26.03
C GLN A 110 11.46 17.46 -25.27
N SER A 111 10.72 16.43 -24.85
CA SER A 111 11.33 15.21 -24.32
C SER A 111 10.38 14.02 -24.37
N VAL A 112 10.93 12.81 -24.41
CA VAL A 112 10.19 11.58 -24.08
C VAL A 112 10.06 11.36 -22.58
N ASN A 113 10.78 12.13 -21.76
CA ASN A 113 10.64 12.18 -20.31
C ASN A 113 10.83 13.63 -19.85
N VAL A 114 9.72 14.37 -19.84
CA VAL A 114 9.69 15.81 -19.52
C VAL A 114 10.20 16.08 -18.11
N TYR A 115 9.78 15.31 -17.10
CA TYR A 115 10.22 15.52 -15.71
C TYR A 115 11.74 15.40 -15.57
N SER A 116 12.33 14.36 -16.16
CA SER A 116 13.79 14.20 -16.14
C SER A 116 14.50 15.33 -16.86
N ARG A 117 13.91 15.87 -17.94
CA ARG A 117 14.52 16.94 -18.72
C ARG A 117 14.47 18.29 -18.01
N ILE A 118 13.35 18.61 -17.36
CA ILE A 118 13.22 19.82 -16.55
C ILE A 118 14.28 19.85 -15.45
N SER A 119 14.45 18.73 -14.72
CA SER A 119 15.45 18.62 -13.65
C SER A 119 16.90 18.78 -14.13
N SER A 120 17.17 18.60 -15.43
CA SER A 120 18.52 18.75 -16.01
C SER A 120 18.91 20.20 -16.32
N HIS A 121 17.94 21.14 -16.35
CA HIS A 121 18.21 22.55 -16.64
C HIS A 121 18.70 23.32 -15.41
N GLN A 122 19.95 23.08 -15.01
CA GLN A 122 20.61 23.86 -13.96
C GLN A 122 21.16 25.21 -14.45
N ASP A 123 21.27 25.38 -15.77
CA ASP A 123 21.85 26.53 -16.45
C ASP A 123 20.83 27.63 -16.80
N LYS A 124 19.53 27.37 -16.60
CA LYS A 124 18.44 28.28 -16.98
C LYS A 124 17.70 28.79 -15.76
N VAL A 125 17.37 30.08 -15.78
CA VAL A 125 16.56 30.72 -14.74
C VAL A 125 15.09 30.59 -15.12
N PHE A 126 14.30 29.99 -14.23
CA PHE A 126 12.84 29.87 -14.32
C PHE A 126 12.26 29.58 -12.93
N GLU A 127 11.00 29.93 -12.71
CA GLU A 127 10.29 29.76 -11.43
C GLU A 127 9.29 28.59 -11.47
N SER A 128 8.75 28.32 -12.66
CA SER A 128 7.75 27.27 -12.87
C SER A 128 7.86 26.66 -14.26
N PHE A 129 7.13 25.57 -14.47
CA PHE A 129 7.05 24.92 -15.78
C PHE A 129 5.62 24.51 -16.11
N ALA A 130 5.34 24.42 -17.41
CA ALA A 130 4.13 23.79 -17.94
C ALA A 130 4.51 22.69 -18.94
N PHE A 131 3.58 21.80 -19.24
CA PHE A 131 3.80 20.68 -20.15
C PHE A 131 2.52 20.32 -20.91
N ILE A 132 2.69 20.02 -22.20
CA ILE A 132 1.63 19.52 -23.08
C ILE A 132 2.03 18.13 -23.59
N PRO A 133 1.29 17.07 -23.24
CA PRO A 133 1.56 15.73 -23.74
C PRO A 133 1.29 15.63 -25.24
N CYS A 134 2.13 14.90 -25.95
CA CYS A 134 1.92 14.58 -27.36
C CYS A 134 2.55 13.23 -27.74
N GLU A 135 2.19 12.72 -28.91
CA GLU A 135 2.85 11.57 -29.50
C GLU A 135 4.32 11.87 -29.82
N LYS A 136 5.16 10.83 -29.79
CA LYS A 136 6.61 10.97 -29.98
C LYS A 136 6.94 11.54 -31.36
N GLU A 137 6.15 11.18 -32.36
CA GLU A 137 6.28 11.57 -33.76
C GLU A 137 5.94 13.06 -33.97
N MET A 138 5.23 13.66 -33.02
CA MET A 138 4.80 15.05 -33.06
C MET A 138 5.75 16.01 -32.35
N LEU A 139 6.76 15.50 -31.64
CA LEU A 139 7.69 16.30 -30.84
C LEU A 139 8.31 17.42 -31.68
N ASP A 140 9.06 17.08 -32.73
CA ASP A 140 9.80 18.07 -33.53
C ASP A 140 8.87 19.13 -34.13
N LYS A 141 7.66 18.71 -34.55
CA LYS A 141 6.67 19.60 -35.16
C LYS A 141 6.11 20.59 -34.15
N LEU A 142 5.65 20.10 -32.99
CA LEU A 142 5.05 20.94 -31.96
C LEU A 142 6.08 21.84 -31.27
N GLU A 143 7.28 21.33 -30.98
CA GLU A 143 8.38 22.16 -30.45
C GLU A 143 8.66 23.34 -31.39
N SER A 144 8.78 23.05 -32.68
CA SER A 144 9.07 24.07 -33.68
C SER A 144 7.94 25.10 -33.78
N LEU A 145 6.68 24.67 -33.80
CA LEU A 145 5.52 25.60 -33.83
C LEU A 145 5.53 26.55 -32.63
N TYR A 146 5.72 26.04 -31.42
CA TYR A 146 5.79 26.88 -30.22
C TYR A 146 6.99 27.80 -30.20
N ILE A 147 8.18 27.34 -30.61
CA ILE A 147 9.37 28.19 -30.68
C ILE A 147 9.17 29.35 -31.67
N HIS A 148 8.60 29.08 -32.85
CA HIS A 148 8.38 30.13 -33.86
C HIS A 148 7.33 31.14 -33.45
N ILE A 149 6.25 30.70 -32.78
CA ILE A 149 5.15 31.58 -32.32
C ILE A 149 5.57 32.40 -31.09
N LEU A 150 6.12 31.75 -30.07
CA LEU A 150 6.40 32.37 -28.77
C LEU A 150 7.75 33.10 -28.73
N ARG A 151 8.67 32.74 -29.62
CA ARG A 151 10.05 33.25 -29.69
C ARG A 151 10.74 33.38 -28.31
N PRO A 152 10.76 32.30 -27.51
CA PRO A 152 11.28 32.32 -26.14
C PRO A 152 12.75 32.80 -26.08
N PRO A 153 13.11 33.72 -25.17
CA PRO A 153 14.42 34.34 -25.11
C PRO A 153 15.59 33.36 -24.92
N LEU A 154 15.40 32.27 -24.16
CA LEU A 154 16.46 31.31 -23.85
C LEU A 154 16.64 30.22 -24.92
N ASN A 155 15.74 30.13 -25.91
CA ASN A 155 16.02 29.32 -27.10
C ASN A 155 17.02 30.05 -27.98
N GLY A 156 18.00 29.30 -28.49
CA GLY A 156 19.06 29.83 -29.34
C GLY A 156 18.52 30.56 -30.57
N ASN A 157 19.36 31.41 -31.16
CA ASN A 157 19.07 32.09 -32.41
C ASN A 157 20.09 31.68 -33.47
N HIS A 158 19.64 31.60 -34.73
CA HIS A 158 20.51 31.59 -35.90
C HIS A 158 21.14 32.97 -36.13
N VAL A 159 22.18 33.02 -36.96
CA VAL A 159 22.92 34.25 -37.32
C VAL A 159 22.00 35.38 -37.81
N HIS A 160 20.90 35.04 -38.49
CA HIS A 160 19.93 35.99 -39.03
C HIS A 160 18.79 36.35 -38.06
N GLY A 161 18.88 35.98 -36.78
CA GLY A 161 17.87 36.30 -35.75
C GLY A 161 16.62 35.40 -35.77
N ALA A 162 16.58 34.38 -36.63
CA ALA A 162 15.57 33.32 -36.56
C ALA A 162 15.80 32.44 -35.32
N LYS A 163 14.73 31.97 -34.68
CA LYS A 163 14.86 31.08 -33.53
C LYS A 163 15.34 29.70 -33.97
N HIS A 164 16.21 29.09 -33.16
CA HIS A 164 16.70 27.73 -33.35
C HIS A 164 15.61 26.75 -32.93
N ALA A 165 15.06 26.04 -33.91
CA ALA A 165 14.01 25.04 -33.77
C ALA A 165 14.37 23.79 -34.60
N PRO A 166 13.88 22.59 -34.24
CA PRO A 166 14.13 21.37 -35.00
C PRO A 166 13.74 21.48 -36.49
N ILE A 167 12.62 22.14 -36.77
CA ILE A 167 12.09 22.36 -38.12
C ILE A 167 12.00 23.86 -38.38
N SER A 168 12.51 24.31 -39.52
CA SER A 168 12.41 25.70 -39.94
C SER A 168 10.95 26.08 -40.24
N PHE A 169 10.61 27.35 -40.08
CA PHE A 169 9.25 27.84 -40.31
C PHE A 169 8.74 27.51 -41.73
N ASN A 170 9.56 27.75 -42.75
CA ASN A 170 9.18 27.45 -44.14
C ASN A 170 8.87 25.97 -44.34
N LYS A 171 9.71 25.08 -43.80
CA LYS A 171 9.51 23.63 -43.90
C LYS A 171 8.28 23.14 -43.14
N LEU A 172 7.91 23.78 -42.03
CA LEU A 172 6.64 23.48 -41.34
C LEU A 172 5.42 23.84 -42.18
N MET A 173 5.46 24.98 -42.86
CA MET A 173 4.35 25.44 -43.71
C MET A 173 4.19 24.58 -44.96
N GLU A 174 5.28 24.05 -45.52
CA GLU A 174 5.25 23.08 -46.63
C GLU A 174 4.62 21.74 -46.26
N VAL A 175 4.73 21.31 -44.99
CA VAL A 175 4.16 20.04 -44.49
C VAL A 175 2.67 20.17 -44.13
N SER A 176 2.15 21.39 -44.08
CA SER A 176 0.75 21.69 -43.70
C SER A 176 -0.17 21.90 -44.91
N LEU A 177 0.37 21.77 -46.13
CA LEU A 177 -0.31 21.85 -47.43
C LEU A 177 -0.19 20.51 -48.16
#